data_AF-A0A835AI21-F1
#
_entry.id   AF-A0A835AI21-F1
#
_cell.length_a   1.000
_cell.length_b   1.000
_cell.length_c   1.000
_cell.angle_alpha   90.00
_cell.angle_beta   90.00
_cell.angle_gamma   90.00
#
_symmetry.space_group_name_H-M   'P 1'
#
loop_
_entity.id
_entity.type
_entity.pdbx_description
1 polymer ?
#
loop_
_entity_poly.entity_id
_entity_poly.type
_entity_poly.pdbx_seq_one_letter_code
_entity_poly.pdbx_strand_id
1 'polypeptide(L)'
;MMSSDELRTSFSDLVVGSPTQTEGTTNSSGDASTQGGVQVSCFTEDLHDVTLHFQIVRLSKQIYVWVGCNTAKFGHLYAAATTRPDNRVSVTSVLGGTSDNTGSGMARRLVLKTGLNIVLACNIPKDSPMLEAAAERKLVEKLKDLGYVRSAAGEPNTSTAD
;
A
#
# COMPACT_ATOMS: atom_id res chain seq x y z
N MET A 1 3.00 -9.28 -42.65
CA MET A 1 2.76 -10.06 -41.42
C MET A 1 4.04 -9.98 -40.60
N MET A 2 4.05 -9.22 -39.50
CA MET A 2 5.21 -9.12 -38.61
C MET A 2 5.01 -10.10 -37.44
N SER A 3 6.05 -10.87 -37.15
CA SER A 3 6.07 -11.99 -36.19
C SER A 3 5.91 -11.51 -34.75
N SER A 4 5.25 -12.31 -33.93
CA SER A 4 4.77 -11.96 -32.58
C SER A 4 5.78 -12.22 -31.45
N ASP A 5 7.08 -11.99 -31.67
CA ASP A 5 8.14 -12.51 -30.77
C ASP A 5 8.85 -11.49 -29.85
N GLU A 6 8.35 -10.26 -29.67
CA GLU A 6 9.05 -9.24 -28.85
C GLU A 6 8.32 -8.77 -27.57
N LEU A 7 7.63 -9.65 -26.84
CA LEU A 7 7.09 -9.30 -25.51
C LEU A 7 7.27 -10.41 -24.46
N ARG A 8 8.48 -10.99 -24.36
CA ARG A 8 8.91 -11.76 -23.17
C ARG A 8 10.32 -11.41 -22.76
N THR A 9 10.58 -10.13 -22.47
CA THR A 9 11.75 -9.74 -21.69
C THR A 9 11.52 -10.06 -20.22
N SER A 10 12.02 -11.25 -19.86
CA SER A 10 12.64 -11.64 -18.58
C SER A 10 12.39 -10.72 -17.38
N PHE A 11 11.51 -11.17 -16.47
CA PHE A 11 11.50 -10.72 -15.07
C PHE A 11 12.44 -11.58 -14.19
N SER A 12 13.29 -12.40 -14.79
CA SER A 12 14.01 -13.48 -14.10
C SER A 12 15.44 -13.14 -13.66
N ASP A 13 15.93 -11.92 -13.92
CA ASP A 13 17.33 -11.54 -13.60
C ASP A 13 17.52 -10.85 -12.24
N LEU A 14 16.53 -10.92 -11.34
CA LEU A 14 16.71 -10.56 -9.93
C LEU A 14 16.80 -11.83 -9.09
N VAL A 15 17.86 -12.61 -9.27
CA VAL A 15 18.22 -13.69 -8.34
C VAL A 15 19.50 -13.31 -7.59
N VAL A 16 19.43 -13.23 -6.27
CA VAL A 16 20.59 -13.43 -5.40
C VAL A 16 20.22 -14.52 -4.40
N GLY A 17 20.76 -15.71 -4.66
CA GLY A 17 21.06 -16.73 -3.66
C GLY A 17 19.91 -17.62 -3.22
N SER A 18 19.87 -18.84 -3.75
CA SER A 18 19.50 -20.03 -2.95
C SER A 18 20.69 -20.98 -2.98
N PRO A 19 20.94 -21.74 -1.91
CA PRO A 19 20.42 -23.10 -1.98
C PRO A 19 19.83 -23.67 -0.68
N THR A 20 18.94 -24.63 -0.92
CA THR A 20 18.64 -25.87 -0.15
C THR A 20 17.72 -25.84 1.08
N GLN A 21 16.75 -26.75 1.01
CA GLN A 21 15.71 -27.13 1.98
C GLN A 21 16.26 -27.49 3.36
N THR A 22 15.51 -27.18 4.42
CA THR A 22 15.00 -28.15 5.44
C THR A 22 14.15 -27.41 6.49
N GLU A 23 13.16 -28.11 7.02
CA GLU A 23 12.27 -27.73 8.13
C GLU A 23 13.02 -27.18 9.35
N GLY A 24 12.46 -26.18 10.04
CA GLY A 24 12.95 -25.78 11.35
C GLY A 24 12.63 -24.32 11.72
N THR A 25 11.90 -24.16 12.83
CA THR A 25 11.68 -22.92 13.57
C THR A 25 12.97 -22.13 13.78
N THR A 26 13.03 -20.86 13.36
CA THR A 26 14.09 -19.94 13.82
C THR A 26 13.60 -18.49 13.93
N ASN A 27 13.63 -17.97 15.16
CA ASN A 27 13.67 -16.55 15.47
C ASN A 27 14.88 -15.92 14.75
N SER A 28 14.70 -14.78 14.09
CA SER A 28 15.82 -13.99 13.56
C SER A 28 15.69 -12.54 14.00
N SER A 29 16.26 -12.26 15.16
CA SER A 29 16.81 -10.95 15.50
C SER A 29 17.98 -10.68 14.57
N GLY A 30 17.91 -9.63 13.76
CA GLY A 30 18.99 -9.23 12.86
C GLY A 30 18.71 -7.88 12.23
N ASP A 31 19.51 -6.90 12.64
CA ASP A 31 19.63 -5.54 12.12
C ASP A 31 19.65 -5.53 10.58
N ALA A 32 18.77 -4.72 9.98
CA ALA A 32 18.76 -4.47 8.56
C ALA A 32 18.46 -2.99 8.31
N SER A 33 19.51 -2.17 8.41
CA SER A 33 19.61 -0.93 7.64
C SER A 33 19.35 -1.25 6.16
N THR A 34 18.08 -1.20 5.73
CA THR A 34 17.72 -1.59 4.36
C THR A 34 18.10 -0.44 3.45
N GLN A 35 19.22 -0.63 2.74
CA GLN A 35 19.63 0.15 1.57
C GLN A 35 18.42 0.45 0.68
N GLY A 36 18.35 1.69 0.17
CA GLY A 36 17.20 2.28 -0.51
C GLY A 36 16.75 1.61 -1.81
N GLY A 37 16.21 0.40 -1.71
CA GLY A 37 15.52 -0.34 -2.76
C GLY A 37 14.00 -0.24 -2.62
N VAL A 38 13.31 -0.49 -3.74
CA VAL A 38 11.85 -0.64 -3.77
C VAL A 38 11.45 -1.92 -3.04
N GLN A 39 10.54 -1.84 -2.06
CA GLN A 39 10.02 -3.03 -1.35
C GLN A 39 8.61 -3.34 -1.84
N VAL A 40 8.33 -4.59 -2.18
CA VAL A 40 7.01 -5.04 -2.63
C VAL A 40 6.46 -6.05 -1.63
N SER A 41 5.20 -5.85 -1.21
CA SER A 41 4.47 -6.74 -0.31
C SER A 41 3.11 -7.06 -0.91
N CYS A 42 2.81 -8.35 -1.06
CA CYS A 42 1.55 -8.82 -1.60
C CYS A 42 0.85 -9.71 -0.56
N PHE A 43 -0.45 -9.56 -0.42
CA PHE A 43 -1.26 -10.43 0.43
C PHE A 43 -2.70 -10.47 -0.09
N THR A 44 -3.44 -11.48 0.37
CA THR A 44 -4.83 -11.70 0.00
C THR A 44 -5.64 -11.90 1.27
N GLU A 45 -6.88 -11.43 1.28
CA GLU A 45 -7.82 -11.60 2.38
C GLU A 45 -9.16 -12.08 1.83
N ASP A 46 -9.68 -13.18 2.38
CA ASP A 46 -11.00 -13.68 2.06
C ASP A 46 -12.03 -13.09 3.04
N LEU A 47 -13.06 -12.44 2.50
CA LEU A 47 -14.13 -11.82 3.25
C LEU A 47 -15.48 -12.35 2.74
N HIS A 48 -16.02 -13.34 3.44
CA HIS A 48 -17.19 -14.10 3.01
C HIS A 48 -16.96 -14.74 1.62
N ASP A 49 -17.72 -14.32 0.61
CA ASP A 49 -17.63 -14.81 -0.78
C ASP A 49 -16.80 -13.89 -1.69
N VAL A 50 -16.05 -12.95 -1.10
CA VAL A 50 -15.22 -11.98 -1.82
C VAL A 50 -13.77 -12.13 -1.40
N THR A 51 -12.88 -12.24 -2.38
CA THR A 51 -11.43 -12.26 -2.17
C THR A 51 -10.84 -10.91 -2.54
N LEU A 52 -10.16 -10.28 -1.58
CA LEU A 52 -9.44 -9.03 -1.78
C LEU A 52 -7.95 -9.30 -1.97
N HIS A 53 -7.38 -8.75 -3.03
CA HIS A 53 -5.95 -8.85 -3.30
C HIS A 53 -5.29 -7.49 -3.07
N PHE A 54 -4.15 -7.50 -2.41
CA PHE A 54 -3.41 -6.31 -2.06
C PHE A 54 -1.99 -6.40 -2.58
N GLN A 55 -1.49 -5.28 -3.10
CA GLN A 55 -0.08 -5.10 -3.42
C GLN A 55 0.37 -3.72 -2.94
N ILE A 56 1.43 -3.70 -2.15
CA ILE A 56 2.04 -2.49 -1.60
C ILE A 56 3.44 -2.39 -2.18
N VAL A 57 3.76 -1.25 -2.77
CA VAL A 57 5.09 -0.93 -3.28
C VAL A 57 5.61 0.29 -2.53
N ARG A 58 6.62 0.08 -1.69
CA ARG A 58 7.31 1.12 -0.93
C ARG A 58 8.38 1.75 -1.78
N LEU A 59 8.29 3.07 -1.94
CA LEU A 59 9.37 3.91 -2.47
C LEU A 59 9.88 4.83 -1.35
N SER A 60 10.90 5.63 -1.63
CA SER A 60 11.61 6.45 -0.63
C SER A 60 10.72 7.46 0.11
N LYS A 61 9.78 8.10 -0.57
CA LYS A 61 8.88 9.14 -0.02
C LYS A 61 7.41 8.94 -0.38
N GLN A 62 7.08 7.82 -1.01
CA GLN A 62 5.73 7.52 -1.44
C GLN A 62 5.45 6.02 -1.31
N ILE A 63 4.18 5.68 -1.18
CA ILE A 63 3.71 4.30 -1.23
C ILE A 63 2.73 4.20 -2.40
N TYR A 64 2.94 3.21 -3.25
CA TYR A 64 1.90 2.76 -4.17
C TYR A 64 1.15 1.59 -3.54
N VAL A 65 -0.17 1.61 -3.64
CA VAL A 65 -1.04 0.54 -3.18
C VAL A 65 -1.99 0.17 -4.30
N TRP A 66 -2.18 -1.13 -4.52
CA TRP A 66 -3.21 -1.68 -5.37
C TRP A 66 -4.13 -2.58 -4.56
N VAL A 67 -5.44 -2.43 -4.77
CA VAL A 67 -6.49 -3.24 -4.16
C VAL A 67 -7.42 -3.79 -5.24
N GLY A 68 -7.35 -5.09 -5.47
CA GLY A 68 -8.25 -5.84 -6.35
C GLY A 68 -9.36 -6.54 -5.56
N CYS A 69 -10.50 -6.76 -6.21
CA CYS A 69 -11.64 -7.49 -5.65
C CYS A 69 -12.07 -8.57 -6.65
N ASN A 70 -12.00 -9.85 -6.25
CA ASN A 70 -12.28 -11.08 -7.00
C ASN A 70 -11.48 -11.29 -8.30
N THR A 71 -11.04 -10.21 -8.92
CA THR A 71 -10.32 -10.18 -10.19
C THR A 71 -9.18 -9.18 -10.07
N ALA A 72 -8.07 -9.46 -10.75
CA ALA A 72 -6.90 -8.59 -10.80
C ALA A 72 -7.11 -7.39 -11.76
N LYS A 73 -8.20 -6.66 -11.59
CA LYS A 73 -8.49 -5.43 -12.36
C LYS A 73 -7.83 -4.23 -11.69
N PHE A 74 -7.28 -3.34 -12.51
CA PHE A 74 -6.59 -2.14 -12.04
C PHE A 74 -7.53 -1.14 -11.34
N GLY A 75 -8.79 -1.05 -11.81
CA GLY A 75 -9.79 -0.17 -11.23
C GLY A 75 -9.51 1.30 -11.46
N HIS A 76 -9.82 2.13 -10.47
CA HIS A 76 -9.57 3.57 -10.49
C HIS A 76 -8.30 3.91 -9.72
N LEU A 77 -7.59 4.95 -10.15
CA LEU A 77 -6.33 5.40 -9.57
C LEU A 77 -6.46 6.78 -8.94
N TYR A 78 -5.98 6.91 -7.70
CA TYR A 78 -5.98 8.15 -6.93
C TYR A 78 -4.57 8.49 -6.48
N ALA A 79 -4.23 9.77 -6.51
CA ALA A 79 -3.03 10.29 -5.88
C ALA A 79 -3.42 11.21 -4.73
N ALA A 80 -2.84 10.98 -3.55
CA ALA A 80 -3.09 11.73 -2.35
C ALA A 80 -1.77 12.17 -1.70
N ALA A 81 -1.70 13.42 -1.27
CA ALA A 81 -0.54 14.00 -0.61
C ALA A 81 -0.93 15.08 0.37
N THR A 82 -0.12 15.30 1.41
CA THR A 82 -0.26 16.48 2.27
C THR A 82 0.25 17.73 1.55
N THR A 83 -0.48 18.83 1.71
CA THR A 83 -0.15 20.13 1.12
C THR A 83 0.20 21.12 2.23
N ARG A 84 1.21 21.95 1.99
CA ARG A 84 1.60 23.06 2.88
C ARG A 84 0.82 24.33 2.50
N PRO A 85 0.57 25.26 3.43
CA PRO A 85 1.03 25.28 4.83
C PRO A 85 0.13 24.51 5.82
N ASP A 86 -1.14 24.25 5.48
CA ASP A 86 -2.17 23.77 6.43
C ASP A 86 -2.20 22.23 6.63
N ASN A 87 -1.17 21.51 6.16
CA ASN A 87 -1.06 20.05 6.17
C ASN A 87 -2.33 19.32 5.68
N ARG A 88 -3.14 19.98 4.85
CA ARG A 88 -4.38 19.42 4.30
C ARG A 88 -4.02 18.36 3.28
N VAL A 89 -4.71 17.23 3.32
CA VAL A 89 -4.54 16.20 2.29
C VAL A 89 -5.36 16.56 1.07
N SER A 90 -4.68 16.75 -0.06
CA SER A 90 -5.30 16.86 -1.38
C SER A 90 -5.31 15.49 -2.03
N VAL A 91 -6.44 15.16 -2.68
CA VAL A 91 -6.62 13.92 -3.43
C VAL A 91 -7.09 14.26 -4.83
N THR A 92 -6.52 13.60 -5.83
CA THR A 92 -6.95 13.70 -7.22
C THR A 92 -7.16 12.31 -7.79
N SER A 93 -8.18 12.14 -8.63
CA SER A 93 -8.26 10.99 -9.52
C SER A 93 -7.25 11.19 -10.66
N VAL A 94 -6.45 10.17 -10.94
CA VAL A 94 -5.45 10.15 -12.01
C VAL A 94 -5.96 9.33 -13.20
N LEU A 95 -6.59 8.19 -12.92
CA LEU A 95 -7.11 7.29 -13.95
C LEU A 95 -8.47 6.76 -13.52
N GLY A 96 -9.52 7.26 -14.17
CA GLY A 96 -10.88 6.85 -13.90
C GLY A 96 -11.37 7.24 -12.51
N GLY A 97 -12.69 7.26 -12.34
CA GLY A 97 -13.31 7.63 -11.08
C GLY A 97 -13.53 9.15 -10.94
N THR A 98 -14.59 9.48 -10.23
CA THR A 98 -15.03 10.83 -9.86
C THR A 98 -14.41 11.24 -8.51
N SER A 99 -14.54 12.49 -8.04
CA SER A 99 -13.93 12.92 -6.76
C SER A 99 -14.62 12.33 -5.51
N ASP A 100 -15.84 11.82 -5.67
CA ASP A 100 -16.78 11.37 -4.64
C ASP A 100 -16.80 9.84 -4.43
N ASN A 101 -15.80 9.11 -4.93
CA ASN A 101 -15.75 7.65 -4.76
C ASN A 101 -14.98 7.19 -3.52
N THR A 102 -15.32 5.99 -3.07
CA THR A 102 -14.62 5.13 -2.10
C THR A 102 -13.10 5.30 -2.09
N GLY A 103 -12.46 5.20 -3.26
CA GLY A 103 -11.00 5.24 -3.37
C GLY A 103 -10.38 6.58 -2.95
N SER A 104 -11.04 7.70 -3.23
CA SER A 104 -10.54 9.02 -2.86
C SER A 104 -10.50 9.22 -1.34
N GLY A 105 -11.55 8.77 -0.65
CA GLY A 105 -11.65 8.80 0.81
C GLY A 105 -10.61 7.92 1.48
N MET A 106 -10.43 6.69 0.99
CA MET A 106 -9.42 5.76 1.49
C MET A 106 -8.00 6.31 1.29
N ALA A 107 -7.66 6.80 0.09
CA ALA A 107 -6.37 7.43 -0.18
C ALA A 107 -6.08 8.59 0.80
N ARG A 108 -7.08 9.45 1.04
CA ARG A 108 -6.97 10.57 1.98
C ARG A 108 -6.63 10.09 3.39
N ARG A 109 -7.37 9.11 3.91
CA ARG A 109 -7.19 8.58 5.28
C ARG A 109 -5.85 7.89 5.45
N LEU A 110 -5.38 7.16 4.43
CA LEU A 110 -4.07 6.51 4.47
C LEU A 110 -2.92 7.54 4.53
N VAL A 111 -3.01 8.66 3.80
CA VAL A 111 -2.00 9.73 3.88
C VAL A 111 -1.97 10.33 5.28
N LEU A 112 -3.12 10.58 5.90
CA LEU A 112 -3.19 11.07 7.28
C LEU A 112 -2.58 10.09 8.29
N LYS A 113 -2.77 8.78 8.09
CA LYS A 113 -2.25 7.73 8.98
C LYS A 113 -0.75 7.48 8.81
N THR A 114 -0.25 7.55 7.59
CA THR A 114 1.16 7.22 7.27
C THR A 114 2.07 8.45 7.24
N GLY A 115 1.51 9.63 6.95
CA GLY A 115 2.26 10.85 6.68
C GLY A 115 3.04 10.82 5.36
N LEU A 116 2.72 9.88 4.46
CA LEU A 116 3.42 9.67 3.19
C LEU A 116 2.50 9.99 2.00
N ASN A 117 3.09 10.30 0.85
CA ASN A 117 2.34 10.43 -0.39
C ASN A 117 1.87 9.04 -0.84
N ILE A 118 0.60 8.93 -1.21
CA ILE A 118 -0.02 7.66 -1.57
C ILE A 118 -0.58 7.73 -2.97
N VAL A 119 -0.24 6.72 -3.77
CA VAL A 119 -0.92 6.42 -5.03
C VAL A 119 -1.70 5.13 -4.82
N LEU A 120 -3.02 5.19 -4.91
CA LEU A 120 -3.92 4.07 -4.63
C LEU A 120 -4.68 3.71 -5.90
N ALA A 121 -4.49 2.49 -6.38
CA ALA A 121 -5.36 1.85 -7.35
C ALA A 121 -6.37 0.97 -6.61
N CYS A 122 -7.67 1.15 -6.83
CA CYS A 122 -8.68 0.30 -6.22
C CYS A 122 -9.81 -0.07 -7.18
N ASN A 123 -10.15 -1.36 -7.19
CA ASN A 123 -11.28 -1.93 -7.92
C ASN A 123 -12.27 -2.56 -6.93
N ILE A 124 -12.85 -1.77 -6.03
CA ILE A 124 -13.86 -2.23 -5.08
C ILE A 124 -15.25 -1.76 -5.55
N PRO A 125 -16.27 -2.64 -5.60
CA PRO A 125 -17.63 -2.26 -5.95
C PRO A 125 -18.20 -1.19 -5.01
N LYS A 126 -18.72 -0.09 -5.57
CA LYS A 126 -19.27 1.05 -4.82
C LYS A 126 -20.52 0.69 -3.99
N ASP A 127 -21.22 -0.37 -4.36
CA ASP A 127 -22.46 -0.80 -3.69
C ASP A 127 -22.20 -1.52 -2.35
N SER A 128 -20.93 -1.67 -1.96
CA SER A 128 -20.51 -2.44 -0.79
C SER A 128 -19.59 -1.63 0.15
N PRO A 129 -20.11 -0.62 0.89
CA PRO A 129 -19.30 0.19 1.80
C PRO A 129 -18.64 -0.63 2.92
N MET A 130 -19.22 -1.78 3.30
CA MET A 130 -18.60 -2.70 4.25
C MET A 130 -17.31 -3.32 3.73
N LEU A 131 -17.23 -3.63 2.43
CA LEU A 131 -16.04 -4.21 1.81
C LEU A 131 -14.92 -3.17 1.71
N GLU A 132 -15.25 -1.92 1.39
CA GLU A 132 -14.32 -0.79 1.45
C GLU A 132 -13.70 -0.68 2.85
N ALA A 133 -14.54 -0.62 3.90
CA ALA A 133 -14.07 -0.46 5.26
C ALA A 133 -13.20 -1.62 5.72
N ALA A 134 -13.54 -2.85 5.32
CA ALA A 134 -12.73 -4.04 5.60
C ALA A 134 -11.38 -4.00 4.87
N ALA A 135 -11.38 -3.62 3.59
CA ALA A 135 -10.16 -3.48 2.79
C ALA A 135 -9.23 -2.43 3.38
N GLU A 136 -9.76 -1.26 3.75
CA GLU A 136 -8.98 -0.21 4.39
C GLU A 136 -8.40 -0.68 5.73
N ARG A 137 -9.22 -1.36 6.56
CA ARG A 137 -8.77 -1.86 7.87
C ARG A 137 -7.59 -2.82 7.72
N LYS A 138 -7.69 -3.78 6.80
CA LYS A 138 -6.64 -4.78 6.54
C LYS A 138 -5.39 -4.16 5.95
N LEU A 139 -5.56 -3.19 5.04
CA LEU A 139 -4.45 -2.43 4.50
C LEU A 139 -3.73 -1.63 5.59
N VAL A 140 -4.46 -0.95 6.47
CA VAL A 140 -3.87 -0.19 7.59
C VAL A 140 -3.14 -1.10 8.58
N GLU A 141 -3.70 -2.26 8.88
CA GLU A 141 -3.06 -3.30 9.70
C GLU A 141 -1.73 -3.73 9.06
N LYS A 142 -1.73 -4.07 7.78
CA LYS A 142 -0.49 -4.45 7.09
C LYS A 142 0.52 -3.31 7.03
N LEU A 143 0.09 -2.07 6.80
CA LEU A 143 0.97 -0.90 6.82
C LEU A 143 1.57 -0.65 8.21
N LYS A 144 0.87 -1.00 9.31
CA LYS A 144 1.42 -0.95 10.67
C LYS A 144 2.49 -2.02 10.86
N ASP A 145 2.22 -3.25 10.44
CA ASP A 145 3.18 -4.37 10.56
C ASP A 145 4.47 -4.08 9.78
N LEU A 146 4.36 -3.39 8.65
CA LEU A 146 5.50 -2.95 7.84
C LEU A 146 6.21 -1.70 8.43
N GLY A 147 5.73 -1.14 9.53
CA GLY A 147 6.32 0.04 10.18
C GLY A 147 6.05 1.37 9.46
N TYR A 148 5.02 1.44 8.63
CA TYR A 148 4.72 2.63 7.79
C TYR A 148 3.66 3.55 8.38
N VAL A 149 2.89 3.07 9.36
CA VAL A 149 1.96 3.91 10.12
C VAL A 149 2.70 4.48 11.31
N ARG A 150 2.65 5.81 11.46
CA ARG A 150 3.25 6.48 12.60
C ARG A 150 2.46 6.10 13.85
N SER A 151 3.08 5.40 14.79
CA SER A 151 2.56 5.34 16.16
C SER A 151 2.49 6.78 16.67
N ALA A 152 1.30 7.22 17.11
CA ALA A 152 1.15 8.48 17.81
C ALA A 152 1.87 8.37 19.16
N ALA A 153 3.19 8.51 19.15
CA ALA A 153 4.04 8.50 20.33
C ALA A 153 4.78 9.85 20.37
N GLY A 154 4.43 10.65 21.38
CA GLY A 154 5.20 11.81 21.83
C GLY A 154 4.61 13.16 21.43
N GLU A 155 3.57 13.61 22.15
CA GLU A 155 3.53 15.03 22.48
C GLU A 155 4.73 15.32 23.40
N PRO A 156 5.58 16.33 23.12
CA PRO A 156 6.60 16.76 24.06
C PRO A 156 5.91 17.43 25.25
N ASN A 157 5.98 16.78 26.41
CA ASN A 157 5.60 17.38 27.69
C ASN A 157 6.38 18.70 27.86
N THR A 158 5.70 19.83 27.67
CA THR A 158 6.22 21.12 28.14
C THR A 158 6.05 21.15 29.65
N SER A 159 7.08 20.70 30.37
CA SER A 159 7.23 21.01 31.78
C SER A 159 7.51 22.51 31.91
N THR A 160 6.48 23.28 32.20
CA THR A 160 6.61 24.67 32.67
C THR A 160 7.31 24.63 34.02
N ALA A 161 8.55 25.13 34.04
CA ALA A 161 9.22 25.55 35.26
C ALA A 161 9.03 27.07 35.36
N ASP A 162 8.28 27.50 36.38
CA ASP A 162 8.47 28.74 37.12
C ASP A 162 7.71 28.63 38.45
#